data_AF-A0A2T2SJV6-F1
#
_entry.id   AF-A0A2T2SJV6-F1
#
_cell.length_a   1.000
_cell.length_b   1.000
_cell.length_c   1.000
_cell.angle_alpha   90.00
_cell.angle_beta   90.00
_cell.angle_gamma   90.00
#
_symmetry.space_group_name_H-M   'P 1'
#
loop_
_entity.id
_entity.type
_entity.pdbx_description
1 polymer ?
#
loop_
_entity_poly.entity_id
_entity_poly.type
_entity_poly.pdbx_seq_one_letter_code
_entity_poly.pdbx_strand_id
1 'polypeptide(L)'
;GFFLIGKATREIHDKLEGEDGKAGAGRADVTFASVITQIFLLDLVFSLDSVVTAVGIADNIEVMIIAVTIAIVIMMVSAETISSFIEAHPTVKMLALSFLLLIGVTLVGEGLGQHIPKGYVYSAMAFSLIVEFLNLQATRTDEEPEETVQLHTPRLRRAVERAVEEEA
;
A
#
# COMPACT_ATOMS: atom_id res chain seq x y z
N GLY A 1 7.50 11.24 -10.97
CA GLY A 1 7.97 11.92 -9.75
C GLY A 1 6.83 12.51 -8.95
N PHE A 2 6.59 13.83 -9.07
CA PHE A 2 5.63 14.59 -8.24
C PHE A 2 4.22 13.99 -8.16
N PHE A 3 3.67 13.50 -9.28
CA PHE A 3 2.37 12.82 -9.29
C PHE A 3 2.32 11.62 -8.32
N LEU A 4 3.34 10.76 -8.33
CA LEU A 4 3.42 9.60 -7.44
C LEU A 4 3.51 10.02 -5.98
N ILE A 5 4.32 11.04 -5.68
CA ILE A 5 4.48 11.56 -4.31
C ILE A 5 3.16 12.08 -3.78
N GLY A 6 2.45 12.90 -4.57
CA GLY A 6 1.16 13.46 -4.20
C GLY A 6 0.11 12.36 -3.98
N LYS A 7 0.01 11.41 -4.91
CA LYS A 7 -0.95 10.30 -4.85
C LYS A 7 -0.67 9.37 -3.67
N ALA A 8 0.57 8.90 -3.52
CA ALA A 8 0.94 8.01 -2.43
C ALA A 8 0.73 8.67 -1.07
N THR A 9 1.17 9.92 -0.89
CA THR A 9 0.99 10.66 0.36
C THR A 9 -0.49 10.83 0.71
N ARG A 10 -1.32 11.23 -0.26
CA ARG A 10 -2.77 11.40 -0.05
C ARG A 10 -3.44 10.08 0.32
N GLU A 11 -3.14 9.00 -0.39
CA GLU A 11 -3.74 7.69 -0.09
C GLU A 11 -3.30 7.13 1.26
N ILE A 12 -2.03 7.34 1.63
CA ILE A 12 -1.51 6.98 2.96
C ILE A 12 -2.25 7.77 4.03
N HIS A 13 -2.41 9.08 3.84
CA HIS A 13 -3.10 9.97 4.76
C HIS A 13 -4.59 9.61 4.91
N ASP A 14 -5.30 9.42 3.80
CA ASP A 14 -6.71 9.01 3.78
C ASP A 14 -6.92 7.65 4.49
N LYS A 15 -5.91 6.77 4.44
CA LYS A 15 -5.92 5.48 5.16
C LYS A 15 -5.67 5.61 6.65
N LEU A 16 -4.79 6.53 7.06
CA LEU A 16 -4.45 6.77 8.47
C LEU A 16 -5.53 7.58 9.19
N GLU A 17 -6.21 8.50 8.51
CA GLU A 17 -7.31 9.29 9.08
C GLU A 17 -8.68 8.59 8.97
N GLY A 18 -8.79 7.54 8.16
CA GLY A 18 -10.03 6.83 7.86
C GLY A 18 -10.63 6.00 9.00
N GLU A 19 -9.94 5.84 10.12
CA GLU A 19 -10.48 5.19 11.33
C GLU A 19 -11.25 6.16 12.25
N ASP A 20 -11.02 7.48 12.13
CA ASP A 20 -11.69 8.51 12.93
C ASP A 20 -12.62 9.39 12.07
N GLY A 21 -13.79 8.84 11.74
CA GLY A 21 -15.01 9.64 11.53
C GLY A 21 -15.15 10.39 10.20
N LYS A 22 -15.63 9.71 9.15
CA LYS A 22 -16.44 10.33 8.08
C LYS A 22 -17.62 9.46 7.65
N ALA A 23 -18.61 9.35 8.54
CA ALA A 23 -20.00 9.16 8.12
C ALA A 23 -20.55 10.54 7.75
N GLY A 24 -20.41 10.96 6.49
CA GLY A 24 -21.08 12.18 6.01
C GLY A 24 -20.26 13.10 5.10
N ALA A 25 -19.84 12.61 3.94
CA ALA A 25 -19.67 13.45 2.76
C ALA A 25 -19.85 12.53 1.56
N GLY A 26 -20.72 12.91 0.61
CA GLY A 26 -21.12 12.06 -0.51
C GLY A 26 -19.93 11.36 -1.14
N ARG A 27 -19.97 10.02 -1.15
CA ARG A 27 -19.03 9.19 -1.89
C ARG A 27 -19.21 9.58 -3.36
N ALA A 28 -18.33 10.46 -3.86
CA ALA A 28 -18.33 10.79 -5.27
C ALA A 28 -18.20 9.48 -6.03
N ASP A 29 -19.16 9.19 -6.91
CA ASP A 29 -19.15 7.96 -7.68
C ASP A 29 -17.84 7.89 -8.46
N VAL A 30 -17.01 6.92 -8.10
CA VAL A 30 -15.76 6.66 -8.80
C VAL A 30 -16.15 6.23 -10.22
N THR A 31 -15.95 7.10 -11.19
CA THR A 31 -16.31 6.81 -12.57
C THR A 31 -15.35 5.79 -13.16
N PHE A 32 -15.87 4.89 -13.99
CA PHE A 32 -15.07 3.87 -14.68
C PHE A 32 -13.90 4.49 -15.48
N ALA A 33 -14.14 5.65 -16.11
CA ALA A 33 -13.11 6.40 -16.83
C ALA A 33 -12.00 6.92 -15.89
N SER A 34 -12.32 7.30 -14.65
CA SER A 34 -11.33 7.71 -13.65
C SER A 34 -10.41 6.54 -13.27
N VAL A 35 -10.98 5.34 -13.05
CA VAL A 35 -10.21 4.14 -12.72
C VAL A 35 -9.24 3.76 -13.84
N ILE A 36 -9.71 3.75 -15.10
CA ILE A 36 -8.85 3.46 -16.26
C ILE A 36 -7.72 4.48 -16.36
N THR A 37 -8.03 5.78 -16.20
CA THR A 37 -7.03 6.84 -16.27
C THR A 37 -5.99 6.72 -15.16
N GLN A 38 -6.40 6.31 -13.95
CA GLN A 38 -5.50 6.08 -12.82
C GLN A 38 -4.57 4.89 -13.07
N ILE A 39 -5.09 3.76 -13.55
CA ILE A 39 -4.28 2.58 -13.88
C ILE A 39 -3.27 2.93 -14.97
N PHE A 40 -3.70 3.59 -16.04
CA PHE A 40 -2.82 4.03 -17.12
C PHE A 40 -1.71 4.98 -16.63
N LEU A 41 -2.05 5.97 -15.78
CA LEU A 41 -1.05 6.89 -15.22
C LEU A 41 -0.05 6.18 -14.30
N LEU A 42 -0.51 5.23 -13.48
CA LEU A 42 0.37 4.45 -12.62
C LEU A 42 1.29 3.53 -13.44
N ASP A 43 0.74 2.86 -14.45
CA ASP A 43 1.49 1.98 -15.35
C ASP A 43 2.51 2.76 -16.19
N LEU A 44 2.18 3.98 -16.64
CA LEU A 44 3.14 4.85 -17.34
C LEU A 44 4.36 5.18 -16.48
N VAL A 45 4.16 5.49 -15.19
CA VAL A 45 5.27 5.82 -14.30
C VAL A 45 6.06 4.56 -13.90
N PHE A 46 5.38 3.43 -13.69
CA PHE A 46 6.03 2.16 -13.36
C PHE A 46 6.80 1.56 -14.55
N SER A 47 6.26 1.69 -15.76
CA SER A 47 6.95 1.30 -16.99
C SER A 47 8.20 2.16 -17.25
N LEU A 48 8.16 3.47 -16.97
CA LEU A 48 9.34 4.34 -17.04
C LEU A 48 10.45 3.91 -16.06
N ASP A 49 10.12 3.53 -14.83
CA ASP A 49 11.11 3.05 -13.86
C ASP A 49 11.73 1.71 -14.29
N SER A 50 10.91 0.77 -14.79
CA SER A 50 11.40 -0.51 -15.33
C SER A 50 12.33 -0.33 -16.54
N VAL A 51 12.04 0.63 -17.43
CA VAL A 51 12.88 0.98 -18.57
C VAL A 51 14.16 1.67 -18.11
N VAL A 52 14.09 2.68 -17.23
CA VAL A 52 15.26 3.39 -16.70
C VAL A 52 16.19 2.44 -15.94
N THR A 53 15.64 1.45 -15.25
CA THR A 53 16.37 0.34 -14.63
C THR A 53 17.06 -0.53 -15.67
N ALA A 54 16.32 -0.98 -16.69
CA ALA A 54 16.85 -1.85 -17.74
C ALA A 54 17.93 -1.17 -18.58
N VAL A 55 17.76 0.10 -18.96
CA VAL A 55 18.79 0.89 -19.68
C VAL A 55 20.08 1.01 -18.87
N GLY A 56 19.98 1.01 -17.54
CA GLY A 56 21.16 1.10 -16.66
C GLY A 56 21.96 -0.19 -16.52
N ILE A 57 21.42 -1.34 -16.96
CA ILE A 57 22.00 -2.67 -16.73
C ILE A 57 22.16 -3.48 -18.03
N ALA A 58 21.36 -3.21 -19.07
CA ALA A 58 21.33 -3.96 -20.32
C ALA A 58 21.97 -3.18 -21.48
N ASP A 59 22.99 -3.78 -22.10
CA ASP A 59 23.66 -3.21 -23.27
C ASP A 59 22.85 -3.36 -24.58
N ASN A 60 21.85 -4.25 -24.59
CA ASN A 60 21.08 -4.61 -25.79
C ASN A 60 19.66 -4.02 -25.75
N ILE A 61 19.47 -2.92 -26.49
CA ILE A 61 18.19 -2.22 -26.61
C ILE A 61 17.07 -3.15 -27.10
N GLU A 62 17.36 -4.07 -28.03
CA GLU A 62 16.39 -5.02 -28.55
C GLU A 62 15.83 -5.94 -27.45
N VAL A 63 16.71 -6.47 -26.60
CA VAL A 63 16.33 -7.35 -25.48
C VAL A 63 15.47 -6.58 -24.47
N MET A 64 15.82 -5.33 -24.20
CA MET A 64 15.06 -4.47 -23.31
C MET A 64 13.63 -4.22 -23.82
N ILE A 65 13.46 -3.88 -25.10
CA ILE A 65 12.13 -3.65 -25.69
C ILE A 65 11.26 -4.90 -25.59
N ILE A 66 11.82 -6.08 -25.91
CA ILE A 66 11.11 -7.35 -25.81
C ILE A 66 10.71 -7.64 -24.36
N ALA A 67 11.64 -7.47 -23.41
CA ALA A 67 11.39 -7.72 -21.99
C ALA A 67 10.28 -6.82 -21.42
N VAL A 68 10.33 -5.51 -21.72
CA VAL A 68 9.30 -4.55 -21.28
C VAL A 68 7.95 -4.85 -21.90
N THR A 69 7.91 -5.21 -23.18
CA THR A 69 6.65 -5.59 -23.86
C THR A 69 6.02 -6.81 -23.21
N ILE A 70 6.80 -7.85 -22.92
CA ILE A 70 6.34 -9.05 -22.23
C ILE A 70 5.84 -8.70 -20.82
N ALA A 71 6.57 -7.87 -20.08
CA ALA A 71 6.20 -7.46 -18.74
C ALA A 71 4.84 -6.73 -18.71
N ILE A 72 4.59 -5.79 -19.64
CA ILE A 72 3.31 -5.08 -19.75
C ILE A 72 2.16 -6.05 -20.03
N VAL A 73 2.36 -7.02 -20.93
CA VAL A 73 1.34 -8.04 -21.23
C VAL A 73 1.01 -8.88 -19.98
N ILE A 74 2.03 -9.32 -19.24
CA ILE A 74 1.84 -10.08 -17.99
C ILE A 74 1.11 -9.24 -16.94
N MET A 75 1.49 -7.96 -16.79
CA MET A 75 0.83 -7.05 -15.84
C MET A 75 -0.65 -6.83 -16.18
N MET A 76 -0.99 -6.63 -17.46
CA MET A 76 -2.39 -6.48 -17.89
C MET A 76 -3.22 -7.72 -17.58
N VAL A 77 -2.71 -8.92 -17.89
CA VAL A 77 -3.43 -10.17 -17.62
C VAL A 77 -3.56 -10.43 -16.10
N SER A 78 -2.59 -9.97 -15.31
CA SER A 78 -2.54 -10.21 -13.86
C SER A 78 -3.20 -9.10 -13.03
N ALA A 79 -3.65 -8.00 -13.65
CA ALA A 79 -4.07 -6.78 -12.94
C ALA A 79 -5.21 -7.05 -11.94
N GLU A 80 -6.20 -7.85 -12.30
CA GLU A 80 -7.34 -8.18 -11.43
C GLU A 80 -6.91 -9.03 -10.22
N THR A 81 -6.06 -10.04 -10.45
CA THR A 81 -5.48 -10.88 -9.39
C THR A 81 -4.59 -10.07 -8.44
N ILE A 82 -3.77 -9.17 -8.97
CA ILE A 82 -2.89 -8.32 -8.16
C ILE A 82 -3.73 -7.32 -7.36
N SER A 83 -4.74 -6.70 -7.97
CA SER A 83 -5.62 -5.74 -7.29
C SER A 83 -6.38 -6.40 -6.14
N SER A 84 -6.98 -7.57 -6.36
CA SER A 84 -7.71 -8.30 -5.32
C SER A 84 -6.79 -8.75 -4.18
N PHE A 85 -5.56 -9.16 -4.47
CA PHE A 85 -4.55 -9.48 -3.45
C PHE A 85 -4.17 -8.25 -2.60
N ILE A 86 -3.91 -7.11 -3.24
CA ILE A 86 -3.59 -5.86 -2.53
C ILE A 86 -4.76 -5.38 -1.67
N GLU A 87 -6.00 -5.56 -2.13
CA GLU A 87 -7.19 -5.22 -1.35
C GLU A 87 -7.40 -6.13 -0.13
N ALA A 88 -7.10 -7.42 -0.27
CA ALA A 88 -7.20 -8.40 0.81
C ALA A 88 -6.12 -8.22 1.90
N HIS A 89 -4.98 -7.61 1.58
CA HIS A 89 -3.85 -7.47 2.50
C HIS A 89 -3.49 -5.98 2.74
N PRO A 90 -4.00 -5.37 3.84
CA PRO A 90 -3.78 -3.94 4.12
C PRO A 90 -2.31 -3.54 4.24
N THR A 91 -1.46 -4.39 4.82
CA THR A 91 -0.02 -4.17 4.96
C THR A 91 0.67 -4.15 3.60
N VAL A 92 0.31 -5.07 2.69
CA VAL A 92 0.77 -5.08 1.29
C VAL A 92 0.34 -3.81 0.56
N LYS A 93 -0.88 -3.33 0.78
CA LYS A 93 -1.36 -2.05 0.22
C LYS A 93 -0.51 -0.88 0.67
N MET A 94 -0.18 -0.81 1.96
CA MET A 94 0.70 0.22 2.51
C MET A 94 2.13 0.11 1.97
N LEU A 95 2.65 -1.11 1.80
CA LEU A 95 3.96 -1.35 1.18
C LEU A 95 3.97 -0.85 -0.27
N ALA A 96 2.94 -1.17 -1.07
CA ALA A 96 2.84 -0.71 -2.45
C ALA A 96 2.78 0.83 -2.56
N LEU A 97 2.00 1.49 -1.70
CA LEU A 97 1.96 2.96 -1.64
C LEU A 97 3.32 3.57 -1.24
N SER A 98 4.03 2.92 -0.33
CA SER A 98 5.37 3.34 0.11
C SER A 98 6.41 3.19 -1.01
N PHE A 99 6.29 2.14 -1.84
CA PHE A 99 7.13 1.98 -3.04
C PHE A 99 6.85 3.05 -4.09
N LEU A 100 5.57 3.36 -4.34
CA LEU A 100 5.20 4.46 -5.22
C LEU A 100 5.77 5.80 -4.73
N LEU A 101 5.75 6.04 -3.42
CA LEU A 101 6.36 7.23 -2.82
C LEU A 101 7.88 7.24 -3.01
N LEU A 102 8.57 6.14 -2.69
CA LEU A 102 10.01 5.99 -2.82
C LEU A 102 10.48 6.20 -4.27
N ILE A 103 9.85 5.53 -5.24
CA ILE A 103 10.13 5.70 -6.67
C ILE A 103 9.79 7.14 -7.09
N GLY A 104 8.69 7.69 -6.59
CA GLY A 104 8.31 9.08 -6.81
C GLY A 104 9.41 10.07 -6.42
N VAL A 105 9.98 9.91 -5.24
CA VAL A 105 11.10 10.72 -4.72
C VAL A 105 12.36 10.47 -5.53
N THR A 106 12.70 9.22 -5.82
CA THR A 106 13.88 8.87 -6.63
C THR A 106 13.83 9.53 -8.01
N LEU A 107 12.69 9.45 -8.71
CA LEU A 107 12.52 10.07 -10.02
C LEU A 107 12.62 11.60 -9.99
N VAL A 108 12.14 12.25 -8.91
CA VAL A 108 12.33 13.70 -8.76
C VAL A 108 13.80 14.02 -8.50
N GLY A 109 14.47 13.27 -7.64
CA GLY A 109 15.90 13.44 -7.36
C GLY A 109 16.75 13.28 -8.62
N GLU A 110 16.55 12.18 -9.37
CA GLU A 110 17.25 11.93 -10.63
C GLU A 110 16.94 13.02 -11.68
N GLY A 111 15.69 13.47 -11.77
CA GLY A 111 15.29 14.57 -12.66
C GLY A 111 15.93 15.92 -12.31
N LEU A 112 16.33 16.12 -11.05
CA LEU A 112 17.07 17.30 -10.57
C LEU A 112 18.60 17.13 -10.65
N GLY A 113 19.08 16.05 -11.27
CA GLY A 113 20.50 15.75 -11.42
C GLY A 113 21.15 15.13 -10.18
N GLN A 114 20.38 14.71 -9.19
CA GLN A 114 20.90 13.93 -8.07
C GLN A 114 20.93 12.45 -8.44
N HIS A 115 22.13 11.89 -8.56
CA HIS A 115 22.27 10.45 -8.79
C HIS A 115 22.05 9.67 -7.50
N ILE A 116 20.86 9.10 -7.35
CA ILE A 116 20.54 8.18 -6.27
C ILE A 116 21.02 6.79 -6.70
N PRO A 117 21.95 6.14 -5.97
CA PRO A 117 22.44 4.83 -6.38
C PRO A 117 21.30 3.80 -6.29
N LYS A 118 20.94 3.25 -7.44
CA LYS A 118 19.77 2.36 -7.59
C LYS A 118 19.82 1.12 -6.70
N GLY A 119 21.03 0.64 -6.41
CA GLY A 119 21.24 -0.48 -5.49
C GLY A 119 20.63 -0.27 -4.10
N TYR A 120 20.65 0.96 -3.56
CA TYR A 120 20.01 1.25 -2.27
C TYR A 120 18.49 1.18 -2.36
N VAL A 121 17.92 1.71 -3.44
CA VAL A 121 16.46 1.68 -3.69
C VAL A 121 15.98 0.23 -3.83
N TYR A 122 16.67 -0.57 -4.65
CA TYR A 122 16.32 -1.99 -4.85
C TYR A 122 16.53 -2.83 -3.59
N SER A 123 17.60 -2.57 -2.84
CA SER A 123 17.85 -3.28 -1.57
C SER A 123 16.77 -2.96 -0.55
N ALA A 124 16.33 -1.70 -0.44
CA ALA A 124 15.24 -1.29 0.44
C ALA A 124 13.91 -1.95 0.05
N MET A 125 13.58 -1.97 -1.25
CA MET A 125 12.38 -2.65 -1.75
C MET A 125 12.43 -4.16 -1.45
N ALA A 126 13.52 -4.84 -1.83
CA ALA A 126 13.68 -6.27 -1.57
C ALA A 126 13.61 -6.61 -0.08
N PHE A 127 14.28 -5.84 0.77
CA PHE A 127 14.23 -6.02 2.22
C PHE A 127 12.81 -5.88 2.77
N SER A 128 12.08 -4.84 2.38
CA SER A 128 10.70 -4.66 2.86
C SER A 128 9.75 -5.75 2.37
N LEU A 129 9.95 -6.29 1.15
CA LEU A 129 9.18 -7.43 0.65
C LEU A 129 9.44 -8.68 1.48
N ILE A 130 10.69 -8.93 1.86
CA ILE A 130 11.05 -10.04 2.74
C ILE A 130 10.39 -9.86 4.11
N VAL A 131 10.47 -8.66 4.69
CA VAL A 131 9.83 -8.36 5.99
C VAL A 131 8.33 -8.54 5.91
N GLU A 132 7.68 -8.05 4.85
CA GLU A 132 6.25 -8.19 4.65
C GLU A 132 5.85 -9.65 4.40
N PHE A 133 6.66 -10.41 3.67
CA PHE A 133 6.44 -11.84 3.49
C PHE A 133 6.46 -12.59 4.83
N LEU A 134 7.43 -12.27 5.70
CA LEU A 134 7.51 -12.83 7.06
C LEU A 134 6.31 -12.39 7.90
N ASN A 135 5.89 -11.13 7.79
CA ASN A 135 4.74 -10.58 8.50
C ASN A 135 3.44 -11.32 8.12
N LEU A 136 3.18 -11.49 6.81
CA LEU A 136 2.03 -12.25 6.31
C LEU A 136 2.06 -13.72 6.74
N GLN A 137 3.24 -14.32 6.89
CA GLN A 137 3.38 -15.70 7.37
C GLN A 137 3.14 -15.82 8.88
N ALA A 138 3.58 -14.83 9.67
CA ALA A 138 3.36 -14.77 11.10
C ALA A 138 1.88 -14.60 11.44
N THR A 139 1.16 -13.70 10.75
CA THR A 139 -0.28 -13.48 10.97
C THR A 139 -1.14 -14.72 10.69
N ARG A 140 -0.69 -15.66 9.84
CA ARG A 140 -1.37 -16.95 9.63
C ARG A 140 -1.21 -17.93 10.79
N THR A 141 -0.24 -17.70 11.68
CA THR A 141 0.05 -18.55 12.83
C THR A 141 -0.70 -18.07 14.08
N ASP A 142 -1.03 -16.78 14.14
CA ASP A 142 -1.73 -16.13 15.25
C ASP A 142 -3.27 -16.09 15.09
N GLU A 143 -3.87 -17.01 14.33
CA GLU A 143 -5.29 -17.37 14.50
C GLU A 143 -5.48 -18.24 15.76
N GLU A 144 -4.83 -17.89 16.88
CA GLU A 144 -5.46 -18.16 18.17
C GLU A 144 -6.52 -17.08 18.32
N PRO A 145 -7.81 -17.43 18.51
CA PRO A 145 -8.86 -16.44 18.66
C PRO A 145 -8.41 -15.51 19.78
N GLU A 146 -8.27 -14.21 19.48
CA GLU A 146 -8.14 -13.19 20.51
C GLU A 146 -9.20 -13.52 21.56
N GLU A 147 -8.75 -14.07 22.69
CA GLU A 147 -9.58 -14.25 23.85
C GLU A 147 -9.93 -12.83 24.23
N THR A 148 -11.09 -12.38 23.73
CA THR A 148 -11.67 -11.07 24.00
C THR A 148 -11.47 -10.83 25.46
N VAL A 149 -10.54 -9.93 25.81
CA VAL A 149 -10.27 -9.57 27.20
C VAL A 149 -11.59 -9.03 27.71
N GLN A 150 -12.33 -9.88 28.42
CA GLN A 150 -13.63 -9.54 28.95
C GLN A 150 -13.38 -8.39 29.91
N LEU A 151 -13.72 -7.17 29.48
CA LEU A 151 -13.70 -6.01 30.33
C LEU A 151 -14.58 -6.35 31.53
N HIS A 152 -13.90 -6.55 32.66
CA HIS A 152 -14.52 -6.87 33.93
C HIS A 152 -15.62 -5.82 34.16
N THR A 153 -16.88 -6.25 34.11
CA THR A 153 -18.05 -5.37 34.32
C THR A 153 -17.79 -4.45 35.52
N PRO A 154 -18.07 -3.14 35.40
CA PRO A 154 -17.70 -2.19 36.43
C PRO A 154 -18.44 -2.55 37.72
N ARG A 155 -17.67 -2.69 38.81
CA ARG A 155 -18.14 -2.90 40.18
C ARG A 155 -19.21 -1.88 40.62
N LEU A 156 -19.40 -0.81 39.86
CA LEU A 156 -20.43 0.21 40.02
C LEU A 156 -21.84 -0.39 40.10
N ARG A 157 -22.18 -1.43 39.33
CA ARG A 157 -23.53 -2.04 39.39
C ARG A 157 -23.82 -2.69 40.75
N ARG A 158 -22.81 -3.34 41.35
CA ARG A 158 -22.92 -3.96 42.69
C ARG A 158 -22.88 -2.94 43.82
N ALA A 159 -22.19 -1.82 43.62
CA ALA A 159 -22.21 -0.71 44.57
C ALA A 159 -23.58 0.00 44.56
N VAL A 160 -24.19 0.15 43.37
CA VAL A 160 -25.53 0.71 43.22
C VAL A 160 -26.59 -0.23 43.79
N GLU A 161 -26.52 -1.54 43.55
CA GLU A 161 -27.45 -2.51 44.16
C GLU A 161 -27.38 -2.51 45.70
N ARG A 162 -26.16 -2.44 46.28
CA ARG A 162 -26.01 -2.34 47.75
C ARG A 162 -26.53 -1.02 48.32
N ALA A 163 -26.32 0.10 47.62
CA ALA A 163 -26.86 1.38 48.05
C ALA A 163 -28.39 1.41 47.98
N VAL A 164 -28.99 0.72 47.00
CA VAL A 164 -30.45 0.60 46.87
C VAL A 164 -31.05 -0.35 47.90
N GLU A 165 -30.33 -1.40 48.33
CA GLU A 165 -30.75 -2.28 49.43
C GLU A 165 -30.60 -1.66 50.82
N GLU A 166 -29.67 -0.71 51.03
CA GLU A 166 -29.54 0.01 52.31
C GLU A 166 -30.56 1.15 52.48
N GLU A 167 -31.15 1.66 51.41
CA GLU A 167 -32.18 2.72 51.43
C GLU A 167 -33.64 2.21 51.44
N ALA A 168 -33.88 0.89 51.36
CA ALA A 168 -35.20 0.25 51.34
C ALA A 168 -35.57 -0.42 52.68
#